data_AF-X1VHS1-F1
#
_entry.id   AF-X1VHS1-F1
#
_cell.length_a   1.000
_cell.length_b   1.000
_cell.length_c   1.000
_cell.angle_alpha   90.00
_cell.angle_beta   90.00
_cell.angle_gamma   90.00
#
_symmetry.space_group_name_H-M   'P 1'
#
loop_
_entity.id
_entity.type
_entity.pdbx_description
1 polymer ?
#
loop_
_entity_poly.entity_id
_entity_poly.type
_entity_poly.pdbx_seq_one_letter_code
_entity_poly.pdbx_strand_id
1 'polypeptide(L)' 'MSTPQQISVALDEKFLSFVARKRKDIPEKLKELSVLELYRRKDISSGKAAELLGMERFEFVRYASRLGIPFFDMS' A
#
# COMPACT_ATOMS: atom_id res chain seq x y z
N MET A 1 -7.33 15.39 12.31
CA MET A 1 -6.10 14.77 11.79
C MET A 1 -5.79 13.57 12.67
N SER A 2 -5.61 12.39 12.09
CA SER A 2 -5.25 11.20 12.88
C SER A 2 -3.78 11.26 13.26
N THR A 3 -3.45 11.00 14.52
CA THR A 3 -2.07 10.99 15.01
C THR A 3 -1.35 9.73 14.50
N PRO A 4 -0.13 9.84 13.94
CA PRO A 4 0.62 8.66 13.56
C PRO A 4 0.94 7.81 14.79
N GLN A 5 0.58 6.53 14.75
CA GLN A 5 0.92 5.55 15.77
C GLN A 5 1.97 4.59 15.22
N GLN A 6 3.06 4.39 15.96
CA GLN A 6 4.05 3.37 15.65
C GLN A 6 3.74 2.10 16.44
N ILE A 7 3.62 0.98 15.72
CA ILE A 7 3.43 -0.34 16.31
C ILE A 7 4.65 -1.23 16.01
N SER A 8 5.02 -2.08 16.96
CA SER A 8 6.08 -3.08 16.79
C SER A 8 5.45 -4.42 16.41
N VAL A 9 5.88 -4.98 15.29
CA VAL A 9 5.46 -6.31 14.81
C VAL A 9 6.69 -7.19 14.60
N ALA A 10 6.63 -8.43 15.08
CA ALA A 10 7.65 -9.42 14.79
C ALA A 10 7.36 -10.06 13.43
N LEU A 11 8.27 -9.88 12.48
CA LEU A 11 8.19 -10.45 11.14
C LEU A 11 9.48 -11.22 10.86
N ASP A 12 9.34 -12.36 10.19
CA ASP A 12 10.46 -13.21 9.80
C ASP A 12 11.39 -12.49 8.81
N GLU A 13 12.72 -12.69 8.94
CA GLU A 13 13.70 -12.00 8.10
C GLU A 13 13.60 -12.44 6.63
N LYS A 14 13.31 -13.72 6.37
CA LYS A 14 13.09 -14.22 5.01
C LYS A 14 11.86 -13.55 4.41
N PHE A 15 10.77 -13.38 5.18
CA PHE A 15 9.63 -12.58 4.73
C PHE A 15 10.03 -11.13 4.39
N LEU A 16 10.75 -10.45 5.29
CA LEU A 16 11.19 -9.07 5.09
C LEU A 16 12.08 -8.90 3.85
N SER A 17 12.84 -9.94 3.47
CA SER A 17 13.64 -9.95 2.24
C SER A 17 12.81 -9.90 0.95
N PHE A 18 11.55 -10.38 0.98
CA PHE A 18 10.62 -10.25 -0.14
C PHE A 18 9.94 -8.88 -0.18
N VAL A 19 9.79 -8.23 0.98
CA VAL A 19 9.18 -6.90 1.09
C VAL A 19 10.10 -5.85 0.47
N ALA A 20 11.36 -5.78 0.90
CA ALA A 20 12.32 -4.80 0.38
C ALA A 20 13.76 -5.31 0.43
N ARG A 21 14.58 -4.88 -0.55
CA ARG A 21 16.01 -5.24 -0.60
C ARG A 21 16.83 -4.59 0.51
N LYS A 22 16.48 -3.36 0.91
CA LYS A 22 17.18 -2.64 1.98
C LYS A 22 16.25 -2.50 3.17
N ARG A 23 16.77 -2.77 4.37
CA ARG A 23 15.99 -2.70 5.62
C ARG A 23 15.34 -1.33 5.87
N LYS A 24 16.00 -0.24 5.45
CA LYS A 24 15.48 1.13 5.59
C LYS A 24 14.21 1.40 4.77
N ASP A 25 13.96 0.62 3.71
CA ASP A 25 12.81 0.80 2.81
C ASP A 25 11.60 -0.06 3.27
N ILE A 26 11.79 -0.96 4.25
CA ILE A 26 10.73 -1.88 4.74
C ILE A 26 9.48 -1.13 5.23
N PRO A 27 9.56 -0.08 6.07
CA PRO A 27 8.36 0.57 6.60
C PRO A 27 7.47 1.16 5.50
N GLU A 28 8.09 1.85 4.54
CA GLU A 28 7.40 2.45 3.40
C GLU A 28 6.76 1.37 2.53
N LYS A 29 7.49 0.29 2.25
CA LYS A 29 7.00 -0.79 1.40
C LYS A 29 5.89 -1.61 2.05
N LEU A 30 5.95 -1.84 3.37
CA LEU A 30 4.85 -2.45 4.13
C LEU A 30 3.59 -1.57 4.12
N LYS A 31 3.75 -0.25 4.30
CA LYS A 31 2.64 0.70 4.21
C LYS A 31 1.99 0.65 2.83
N GLU A 32 2.82 0.68 1.78
CA GLU A 32 2.36 0.57 0.40
C GLU A 32 1.58 -0.72 0.13
N LEU A 33 2.16 -1.88 0.46
CA LEU A 33 1.50 -3.18 0.30
C LEU A 33 0.18 -3.25 1.07
N SER A 34 0.14 -2.72 2.29
CA SER A 34 -1.07 -2.68 3.12
C SER A 34 -2.17 -1.83 2.49
N VAL A 35 -1.83 -0.64 1.96
CA VAL A 35 -2.80 0.24 1.30
C VAL A 35 -3.31 -0.38 0.00
N LEU A 36 -2.43 -0.99 -0.79
CA LEU A 36 -2.81 -1.68 -2.03
C LEU A 36 -3.78 -2.84 -1.73
N GLU A 37 -3.52 -3.61 -0.68
CA GLU A 37 -4.39 -4.74 -0.30
C GLU A 37 -5.77 -4.28 0.20
N LEU A 38 -5.82 -3.23 1.03
CA LEU A 38 -7.09 -2.62 1.47
C LEU A 38 -7.90 -2.09 0.28
N TYR A 39 -7.23 -1.45 -0.68
CA TYR A 39 -7.86 -0.97 -1.90
C TYR A 39 -8.37 -2.13 -2.77
N ARG A 40 -7.55 -3.17 -2.96
CA ARG A 40 -7.92 -4.37 -3.74
C ARG A 40 -9.14 -5.09 -3.16
N ARG A 41 -9.27 -5.11 -1.83
CA ARG A 41 -10.43 -5.65 -1.11
C ARG A 41 -11.67 -4.74 -1.13
N LYS A 42 -11.55 -3.53 -1.70
CA LYS A 42 -12.59 -2.49 -1.69
C LYS A 42 -12.91 -1.97 -0.28
N ASP A 43 -12.01 -2.17 0.69
CA ASP A 43 -12.13 -1.65 2.07
C ASP A 43 -11.89 -0.14 2.13
N ILE A 44 -11.08 0.38 1.20
CA ILE A 44 -10.85 1.81 1.03
C ILE A 44 -11.04 2.22 -0.44
N SER A 45 -11.47 3.46 -0.66
CA SER A 45 -11.59 4.03 -2.00
C SER A 45 -10.23 4.38 -2.59
N SER A 46 -10.17 4.60 -3.92
CA SER A 46 -8.95 5.08 -4.58
C SER A 46 -8.49 6.45 -4.09
N GLY A 47 -9.43 7.32 -3.67
CA GLY A 47 -9.09 8.60 -3.05
C GLY A 47 -8.43 8.43 -1.69
N LYS A 48 -8.95 7.52 -0.85
CA LYS A 48 -8.36 7.25 0.47
C LYS A 48 -7.00 6.57 0.36
N ALA A 49 -6.85 5.64 -0.58
CA ALA A 49 -5.57 4.99 -0.83
C ALA A 49 -4.50 5.99 -1.30
N ALA A 50 -4.89 6.91 -2.21
CA ALA A 50 -4.02 7.99 -2.66
C ALA A 50 -3.60 8.92 -1.51
N GLU A 51 -4.55 9.35 -0.66
CA GLU A 51 -4.27 10.14 0.55
C GLU A 51 -3.26 9.44 1.46
N LEU A 52 -3.44 8.14 1.73
CA LEU A 52 -2.55 7.37 2.60
C LEU A 52 -1.13 7.24 2.03
N LEU A 53 -0.97 7.18 0.71
CA LEU A 53 0.33 7.09 0.04
C LEU A 53 0.92 8.46 -0.34
N GLY A 54 0.23 9.56 -0.08
CA GLY A 54 0.68 10.89 -0.47
C GLY A 54 0.74 11.08 -1.98
N MET A 55 -0.16 10.43 -2.72
CA MET A 55 -0.28 10.48 -4.18
C MET A 55 -1.53 11.26 -4.59
N GLU A 56 -1.53 11.79 -5.80
CA GLU A 56 -2.76 12.26 -6.42
C GLU A 56 -3.68 11.07 -6.79
N ARG A 57 -5.00 11.25 -6.73
CA ARG A 57 -5.95 10.14 -6.97
C ARG A 57 -5.74 9.44 -8.32
N PHE A 58 -5.53 10.20 -9.39
CA PHE A 58 -5.30 9.64 -10.72
C PHE A 58 -3.92 8.98 -10.87
N GLU A 59 -2.93 9.45 -10.11
CA GLU A 59 -1.62 8.81 -10.03
C GLU A 59 -1.75 7.44 -9.37
N PHE A 60 -2.44 7.36 -8.23
CA PHE A 60 -2.70 6.10 -7.55
C PHE A 60 -3.45 5.10 -8.44
N VAL A 61 -4.51 5.53 -9.14
CA VAL A 61 -5.26 4.65 -10.05
C VAL A 61 -4.37 4.07 -11.15
N ARG A 62 -3.52 4.90 -11.78
CA ARG A 62 -2.55 4.40 -12.78
C ARG A 62 -1.51 3.48 -12.16
N TYR A 63 -1.06 3.79 -10.95
CA TYR A 63 -0.09 2.99 -10.22
C TYR A 63 -0.64 1.59 -9.90
N ALA A 64 -1.80 1.51 -9.26
CA ALA A 64 -2.48 0.27 -8.94
C ALA A 64 -2.80 -0.57 -10.19
N SER A 65 -3.22 0.09 -11.28
CA SER A 65 -3.48 -0.58 -12.56
C SER A 65 -2.24 -1.24 -13.16
N ARG A 66 -1.06 -0.62 -13.06
CA ARG A 66 0.22 -1.24 -13.51
C ARG A 66 0.60 -2.46 -12.68
N LEU A 67 0.08 -2.56 -11.45
CA LEU A 67 0.24 -3.71 -10.57
C LEU A 67 -0.87 -4.75 -10.72
N GLY A 68 -1.77 -4.59 -11.70
CA GLY A 68 -2.87 -5.51 -11.95
C GLY A 68 -4.06 -5.38 -11.00
N ILE A 69 -4.19 -4.26 -10.28
CA ILE A 69 -5.37 -3.94 -9.46
C ILE A 69 -6.23 -2.92 -10.22
N PRO A 70 -7.25 -3.36 -10.97
CA PRO A 70 -8.01 -2.48 -11.84
C PRO A 70 -8.91 -1.52 -11.03
N PHE A 71 -9.18 -0.35 -11.60
CA PHE A 71 -10.12 0.62 -11.02
C PHE A 71 -11.59 0.24 -11.26
N PHE A 72 -11.86 -0.33 -12.43
CA PHE A 72 -13.15 -0.95 -12.75
C PHE A 72 -12.96 -2.45 -12.87
N ASP A 73 -13.71 -3.18 -12.06
CA ASP A 73 -13.82 -4.62 -12.15
C ASP A 73 -14.83 -4.93 -13.26
N MET A 74 -14.37 -5.36 -14.43
CA MET A 74 -15.22 -5.78 -15.55
C MET A 74 -15.38 -7.30 -15.64
N SER A 75 -15.03 -8.02 -14.56
CA SER A 75 -15.22 -9.48 -14.46
C SER A 75 -16.67 -9.88 -14.24
#